data_AF-A0AAI8BUW0-F1
#
_entry.id   AF-A0AAI8BUW0-F1
#
_cell.length_a   1.000
_cell.length_b   1.000
_cell.length_c   1.000
_cell.angle_alpha   90.00
_cell.angle_beta   90.00
_cell.angle_gamma   90.00
#
_symmetry.space_group_name_H-M   'P 1'
#
loop_
_entity.id
_entity.type
_entity.pdbx_description
1 polymer ?
#
loop_
_entity_poly.entity_id
_entity_poly.type
_entity_poly.pdbx_seq_one_letter_code
_entity_poly.pdbx_strand_id
1 'polypeptide(L)'
;MKKLLLSSLLLLLFTAVRAQEDQDVKKAPIDFLDLFDSDRREKENVRTNTNLVWAIGWNQALGDGNGIGDDYRFWGSGVFDIGLEFSTRLQPKDDLFRFNYGLDLRFQSLRITDNRQFATNNNITDLVPVGIDTDRSRFYQFSLVVPLHIEIGRRDLKTYKNGIKRYHDDDAFVVGLGGYLGYTTTSTQELKFEREGRDVTTTVTNDFEINNFNYGLSIYAGWYDFQIFARYGLNDILKDSPIQQQYFSFGFRFR
;
A
#
# COMPACT_ATOMS: atom_id res chain seq x y z
N MET A 1 -1.49 -23.90 -6.50
CA MET A 1 -2.84 -23.96 -5.91
C MET A 1 -2.90 -23.70 -4.40
N LYS A 2 -1.88 -24.04 -3.57
CA LYS A 2 -1.91 -23.79 -2.12
C LYS A 2 -1.82 -22.30 -1.66
N LYS A 3 -1.34 -21.38 -2.50
CA LYS A 3 -1.22 -19.94 -2.16
C LYS A 3 -2.51 -19.12 -2.31
N LEU A 4 -3.47 -19.58 -3.13
CA LEU A 4 -4.80 -18.94 -3.25
C LEU A 4 -5.74 -19.33 -2.10
N LEU A 5 -5.52 -20.50 -1.48
CA LEU A 5 -6.34 -20.95 -0.35
C LEU A 5 -6.15 -20.05 0.87
N LEU A 6 -4.93 -19.58 1.15
CA LEU A 6 -4.64 -18.78 2.35
C LEU A 6 -5.25 -17.36 2.26
N SER A 7 -5.22 -16.72 1.09
CA SER A 7 -5.89 -15.41 0.89
C SER A 7 -7.41 -15.54 0.88
N SER A 8 -7.95 -16.63 0.30
CA SER A 8 -9.39 -16.90 0.40
C SER A 8 -9.83 -17.17 1.83
N LEU A 9 -8.97 -17.81 2.65
CA LEU A 9 -9.28 -18.13 4.04
C LEU A 9 -9.30 -16.87 4.91
N LEU A 10 -8.39 -15.93 4.67
CA LEU A 10 -8.37 -14.64 5.38
C LEU A 10 -9.58 -13.77 5.00
N LEU A 11 -9.97 -13.77 3.72
CA LEU A 11 -11.15 -13.07 3.22
C LEU A 11 -12.44 -13.73 3.75
N LEU A 12 -12.48 -15.06 3.83
CA LEU A 12 -13.57 -15.83 4.42
C LEU A 12 -13.70 -15.62 5.93
N LEU A 13 -12.58 -15.54 6.66
CA LEU A 13 -12.56 -15.18 8.08
C LEU A 13 -13.09 -13.75 8.29
N PHE A 14 -12.70 -12.80 7.45
CA PHE A 14 -13.25 -11.43 7.49
C PHE A 14 -14.74 -11.39 7.18
N THR A 15 -15.21 -12.12 6.16
CA THR A 15 -16.64 -12.17 5.84
C THR A 15 -17.46 -12.97 6.85
N ALA A 16 -16.90 -14.01 7.47
CA ALA A 16 -17.60 -14.80 8.48
C ALA A 16 -17.73 -14.04 9.80
N VAL A 17 -16.71 -13.25 10.18
CA VAL A 17 -16.83 -12.27 11.28
C VAL A 17 -17.91 -11.22 10.97
N ARG A 18 -18.03 -10.80 9.71
CA ARG A 18 -19.02 -9.80 9.26
C ARG A 18 -20.44 -10.36 9.09
N ALA A 19 -20.60 -11.63 8.75
CA ALA A 19 -21.89 -12.27 8.48
C ALA A 19 -22.64 -12.73 9.74
N GLN A 20 -21.98 -12.74 10.90
CA GLN A 20 -22.62 -13.08 12.18
C GLN A 20 -23.25 -11.85 12.87
N GLU A 21 -23.34 -10.73 12.17
CA GLU A 21 -23.91 -9.47 12.63
C GLU A 21 -25.32 -9.28 12.06
N ASP A 22 -26.19 -10.27 12.27
CA ASP A 22 -27.61 -10.13 11.95
C ASP A 22 -28.43 -9.90 13.23
N GLN A 23 -29.05 -8.71 13.27
CA GLN A 23 -30.12 -8.25 14.14
C GLN A 23 -30.00 -8.47 15.66
N ASP A 24 -29.02 -7.84 16.33
CA ASP A 24 -29.25 -7.36 17.70
C ASP A 24 -28.20 -6.34 18.18
N VAL A 25 -28.68 -5.11 18.44
CA VAL A 25 -28.05 -4.05 19.26
C VAL A 25 -26.66 -3.53 18.80
N LYS A 26 -26.64 -2.39 18.09
CA LYS A 26 -25.41 -1.69 17.65
C LYS A 26 -24.45 -1.41 18.82
N LYS A 27 -23.33 -2.13 18.88
CA LYS A 27 -22.19 -1.86 19.76
C LYS A 27 -21.30 -0.76 19.15
N ALA A 28 -20.52 -0.07 19.97
CA ALA A 28 -19.62 0.97 19.48
C ALA A 28 -18.50 0.36 18.62
N PRO A 29 -18.04 1.02 17.54
CA PRO A 29 -17.00 0.47 16.66
C PRO A 29 -15.72 0.19 17.47
N ILE A 30 -15.12 -0.96 17.20
CA ILE A 30 -13.96 -1.50 17.92
C ILE A 30 -12.70 -0.99 17.21
N ASP A 31 -11.89 -0.21 17.91
CA ASP A 31 -10.54 0.17 17.45
C ASP A 31 -9.63 -1.08 17.45
N PHE A 32 -8.65 -1.19 16.55
CA PHE A 32 -7.70 -2.30 16.57
C PHE A 32 -7.03 -2.47 17.94
N LEU A 33 -6.70 -1.38 18.64
CA LEU A 33 -6.14 -1.43 19.99
C LEU A 33 -7.17 -1.84 21.05
N ASP A 34 -8.47 -1.65 20.83
CA ASP A 34 -9.52 -2.15 21.73
C ASP A 34 -9.54 -3.70 21.78
N LEU A 35 -8.93 -4.38 20.80
CA LEU A 35 -8.73 -5.83 20.81
C LEU A 35 -7.69 -6.28 21.84
N PHE A 36 -6.71 -5.42 22.16
CA PHE A 36 -5.59 -5.74 23.05
C PHE A 36 -5.69 -5.02 24.41
N ASP A 37 -6.47 -3.95 24.49
CA ASP A 37 -6.71 -3.18 25.71
C ASP A 37 -8.22 -2.90 25.85
N SER A 38 -8.89 -3.72 26.66
CA SER A 38 -10.34 -3.61 26.89
C SER A 38 -10.75 -2.35 27.63
N ASP A 39 -9.85 -1.73 28.40
CA ASP A 39 -10.17 -0.55 29.22
C ASP A 39 -10.35 0.70 28.36
N ARG A 40 -9.84 0.67 27.11
CA ARG A 40 -10.11 1.70 26.10
C ARG A 40 -11.55 1.67 25.60
N ARG A 41 -12.24 0.52 25.70
CA ARG A 41 -13.64 0.35 25.26
C ARG A 41 -14.60 1.25 26.02
N GLU A 42 -14.26 1.61 27.25
CA GLU A 42 -15.11 2.39 28.16
C GLU A 42 -14.85 3.91 28.10
N LYS A 43 -13.84 4.37 27.33
CA LYS A 43 -13.51 5.81 27.21
C LYS A 43 -14.34 6.48 26.12
N GLU A 44 -15.12 7.50 26.48
CA GLU A 44 -15.90 8.32 25.55
C GLU A 44 -15.04 9.18 24.61
N ASN A 45 -13.88 9.64 25.05
CA ASN A 45 -13.08 10.64 24.34
C ASN A 45 -11.74 10.11 23.80
N VAL A 46 -11.77 8.99 23.08
CA VAL A 46 -10.59 8.52 22.35
C VAL A 46 -10.26 9.52 21.23
N ARG A 47 -9.12 10.20 21.35
CA ARG A 47 -8.67 11.21 20.37
C ARG A 47 -8.00 10.60 19.14
N THR A 48 -7.34 9.46 19.34
CA THR A 48 -6.56 8.75 18.33
C THR A 48 -7.11 7.34 18.16
N ASN A 49 -7.61 7.06 16.97
CA ASN A 49 -8.06 5.73 16.59
C ASN A 49 -6.94 4.98 15.87
N THR A 50 -6.82 3.67 16.08
CA THR A 50 -5.91 2.81 15.32
C THR A 50 -6.68 1.91 14.37
N ASN A 51 -6.24 1.89 13.11
CA ASN A 51 -6.84 1.07 12.07
C ASN A 51 -5.77 0.19 11.40
N LEU A 52 -6.14 -1.04 11.07
CA LEU A 52 -5.35 -1.90 10.21
C LEU A 52 -5.67 -1.54 8.77
N VAL A 53 -4.71 -0.96 8.07
CA VAL A 53 -4.90 -0.51 6.69
C VAL A 53 -4.18 -1.48 5.77
N TRP A 54 -4.84 -1.84 4.67
CA TRP A 54 -4.18 -2.52 3.57
C TRP A 54 -4.60 -1.91 2.24
N ALA A 55 -3.71 -1.96 1.26
CA ALA A 55 -3.96 -1.42 -0.06
C ALA A 55 -3.43 -2.37 -1.13
N ILE A 56 -4.13 -2.44 -2.26
CA ILE A 56 -3.72 -3.21 -3.42
C ILE A 56 -3.97 -2.39 -4.67
N GLY A 57 -3.05 -2.46 -5.62
CA GLY A 57 -3.19 -1.68 -6.83
C GLY A 57 -2.14 -2.00 -7.89
N TRP A 58 -2.11 -1.12 -8.86
CA TRP A 58 -1.13 -1.13 -9.94
C TRP A 58 0.02 -0.22 -9.59
N ASN A 59 1.20 -0.57 -10.06
CA ASN A 59 2.40 0.21 -9.89
C ASN A 59 3.10 0.37 -11.23
N GLN A 60 3.58 1.57 -11.51
CA GLN A 60 4.27 1.95 -12.73
C GLN A 60 5.47 2.82 -12.36
N ALA A 61 6.43 2.95 -13.28
CA ALA A 61 7.51 3.90 -13.17
C ALA A 61 7.41 4.86 -14.35
N LEU A 62 7.34 6.16 -14.09
CA LEU A 62 7.13 7.20 -15.09
C LEU A 62 8.35 8.11 -15.13
N GLY A 63 8.68 8.68 -16.29
CA GLY A 63 9.84 9.56 -16.44
C GLY A 63 10.65 9.23 -17.69
N ASP A 64 11.49 10.15 -18.15
CA ASP A 64 12.31 9.97 -19.37
C ASP A 64 11.53 9.52 -20.63
N GLY A 65 10.33 10.05 -20.81
CA GLY A 65 9.46 9.67 -21.92
C GLY A 65 8.78 8.30 -21.75
N ASN A 66 9.03 7.59 -20.65
CA ASN A 66 8.35 6.36 -20.30
C ASN A 66 7.00 6.65 -19.64
N GLY A 67 5.93 6.17 -20.28
CA GLY A 67 4.56 6.24 -19.79
C GLY A 67 4.08 4.96 -19.13
N ILE A 68 2.77 4.91 -18.88
CA ILE A 68 2.10 3.73 -18.33
C ILE A 68 2.05 2.65 -19.40
N GLY A 69 2.61 1.47 -19.09
CA GLY A 69 2.56 0.30 -19.97
C GLY A 69 3.71 0.16 -20.97
N ASP A 70 4.62 1.14 -21.03
CA ASP A 70 5.70 1.20 -22.02
C ASP A 70 6.87 0.27 -21.61
N ASP A 71 7.77 0.73 -20.74
CA ASP A 71 8.87 -0.10 -20.22
C ASP A 71 8.42 -1.16 -19.21
N TYR A 72 7.23 -0.95 -18.62
CA TYR A 72 6.68 -1.82 -17.60
C TYR A 72 5.23 -2.18 -17.93
N ARG A 73 4.94 -3.47 -18.05
CA ARG A 73 3.59 -3.95 -18.33
C ARG A 73 2.65 -3.48 -17.23
N PHE A 74 1.54 -2.85 -17.62
CA PHE A 74 0.48 -2.50 -16.69
C PHE A 74 0.01 -3.74 -15.90
N TRP A 75 -0.31 -4.82 -16.62
CA TRP A 75 -0.68 -6.09 -16.01
C TRP A 75 0.54 -6.89 -15.55
N GLY A 76 0.62 -7.07 -14.24
CA GLY A 76 1.72 -7.77 -13.58
C GLY A 76 2.72 -6.85 -12.89
N SER A 77 2.54 -5.53 -12.99
CA SER A 77 3.17 -4.53 -12.12
C SER A 77 2.15 -4.06 -11.10
N GLY A 78 2.46 -4.20 -9.82
CA GLY A 78 1.49 -3.99 -8.76
C GLY A 78 2.12 -3.58 -7.44
N VAL A 79 1.26 -3.07 -6.55
CA VAL A 79 1.61 -2.69 -5.18
C VAL A 79 0.67 -3.37 -4.20
N PHE A 80 1.21 -3.77 -3.07
CA PHE A 80 0.47 -4.23 -1.90
C PHE A 80 1.07 -3.60 -0.65
N ASP A 81 0.24 -2.90 0.11
CA ASP A 81 0.62 -2.32 1.41
C ASP A 81 -0.20 -2.96 2.52
N ILE A 82 0.40 -3.15 3.69
CA ILE A 82 -0.30 -3.50 4.92
C ILE A 82 0.37 -2.79 6.10
N GLY A 83 -0.40 -2.18 6.97
CA GLY A 83 0.16 -1.37 8.05
C GLY A 83 -0.84 -0.95 9.11
N LEU A 84 -0.33 -0.28 10.13
CA LEU A 84 -1.14 0.33 11.18
C LEU A 84 -1.15 1.84 10.99
N GLU A 85 -2.36 2.40 10.92
CA GLU A 85 -2.58 3.83 10.83
C GLU A 85 -3.22 4.36 12.11
N PHE A 86 -2.65 5.44 12.64
CA PHE A 86 -3.16 6.21 13.76
C PHE A 86 -3.82 7.48 13.22
N SER A 87 -5.12 7.61 13.47
CA SER A 87 -5.93 8.74 13.05
C SER A 87 -6.24 9.62 14.25
N THR A 88 -5.60 10.79 14.33
CA THR A 88 -5.74 11.74 15.45
C THR A 88 -6.61 12.92 15.06
N ARG A 89 -7.67 13.18 15.84
CA ARG A 89 -8.52 14.37 15.65
C ARG A 89 -7.74 15.65 15.99
N LEU A 90 -7.73 16.60 15.05
CA LEU A 90 -7.02 17.87 15.23
C LEU A 90 -7.83 18.83 16.11
N GLN A 91 -9.15 18.84 15.96
CA GLN A 91 -10.06 19.67 16.76
C GLN A 91 -10.81 18.81 17.79
N PRO A 92 -10.91 19.25 19.06
CA PRO A 92 -11.68 18.51 20.07
C PRO A 92 -13.21 18.58 19.86
N LYS A 93 -13.69 19.64 19.20
CA LYS A 93 -15.12 19.97 19.10
C LYS A 93 -15.80 19.32 17.90
N ASP A 94 -15.05 19.05 16.84
CA ASP A 94 -15.53 18.47 15.60
C ASP A 94 -14.52 17.48 15.03
N ASP A 95 -15.03 16.52 14.28
CA ASP A 95 -14.26 15.44 13.67
C ASP A 95 -14.15 15.65 12.16
N LEU A 96 -14.00 16.90 11.73
CA LEU A 96 -13.84 17.21 10.31
C LEU A 96 -12.42 16.91 9.83
N PHE A 97 -11.42 17.29 10.65
CA PHE A 97 -10.01 17.18 10.30
C PHE A 97 -9.29 16.18 11.20
N ARG A 98 -8.62 15.22 10.58
CA ARG A 98 -7.80 14.21 11.23
C ARG A 98 -6.39 14.23 10.63
N PHE A 99 -5.41 13.99 11.49
CA PHE A 99 -4.04 13.74 11.06
C PHE A 99 -3.78 12.24 11.16
N ASN A 100 -3.52 11.62 10.02
CA ASN A 100 -3.29 10.20 9.88
C ASN A 100 -1.80 9.97 9.67
N TYR A 101 -1.23 9.11 10.52
CA TYR A 101 0.18 8.73 10.46
C TYR A 101 0.32 7.26 10.82
N GLY A 102 1.36 6.57 10.35
CA GLY A 102 1.43 5.13 10.55
C GLY A 102 2.74 4.49 10.16
N LEU A 103 2.70 3.17 10.05
CA LEU A 103 3.79 2.36 9.50
C LEU A 103 3.21 1.25 8.64
N ASP A 104 3.62 1.25 7.37
CA ASP A 104 3.21 0.30 6.34
C ASP A 104 4.39 -0.54 5.86
N LEU A 105 4.13 -1.81 5.62
CA LEU A 105 4.97 -2.70 4.84
C LEU A 105 4.50 -2.64 3.39
N ARG A 106 5.33 -2.10 2.50
CA ARG A 106 5.03 -1.97 1.07
C ARG A 106 5.79 -3.02 0.25
N PHE A 107 5.04 -3.77 -0.53
CA PHE A 107 5.54 -4.68 -1.55
C PHE A 107 5.17 -4.11 -2.90
N GLN A 108 6.15 -3.75 -3.70
CA GLN A 108 5.92 -3.18 -5.03
C GLN A 108 6.65 -3.98 -6.09
N SER A 109 6.10 -3.97 -7.29
CA SER A 109 6.64 -4.74 -8.41
C SER A 109 6.47 -4.00 -9.73
N LEU A 110 7.47 -4.16 -10.60
CA LEU A 110 7.47 -3.73 -11.99
C LEU A 110 7.74 -4.95 -12.86
N ARG A 111 6.92 -5.17 -13.88
CA ARG A 111 7.12 -6.22 -14.88
C ARG A 111 7.70 -5.60 -16.14
N ILE A 112 8.99 -5.83 -16.36
CA ILE A 112 9.76 -5.25 -17.46
C ILE A 112 9.32 -5.84 -18.81
N THR A 113 9.22 -5.00 -19.83
CA THR A 113 8.89 -5.37 -21.23
C THR A 113 10.12 -5.69 -22.06
N ASP A 114 9.89 -6.22 -23.27
CA ASP A 114 10.89 -6.36 -24.34
C ASP A 114 12.16 -7.14 -23.98
N ASN A 115 12.02 -8.17 -23.15
CA ASN A 115 13.13 -9.03 -22.74
C ASN A 115 14.32 -8.23 -22.16
N ARG A 116 14.00 -7.19 -21.38
CA ARG A 116 14.96 -6.36 -20.66
C ARG A 116 15.02 -6.73 -19.18
N GLN A 117 16.07 -6.27 -18.54
CA GLN A 117 16.29 -6.40 -17.11
C GLN A 117 17.11 -5.22 -16.60
N PHE A 118 17.04 -4.92 -15.31
CA PHE A 118 18.03 -4.07 -14.69
C PHE A 118 19.36 -4.79 -14.59
N ALA A 119 20.44 -4.11 -14.94
CA ALA A 119 21.81 -4.60 -14.76
C ALA A 119 22.67 -3.49 -14.18
N THR A 120 23.57 -3.85 -13.27
CA THR A 120 24.46 -2.91 -12.61
C THR A 120 25.87 -3.07 -13.14
N ASN A 121 26.43 -2.02 -13.71
CA ASN A 121 27.82 -1.96 -14.16
C ASN A 121 28.48 -0.72 -13.59
N ASN A 122 29.64 -0.88 -12.94
CA ASN A 122 30.39 0.23 -12.32
C ASN A 122 29.52 1.13 -11.41
N ASN A 123 28.67 0.52 -10.58
CA ASN A 123 27.73 1.22 -9.68
C ASN A 123 26.73 2.12 -10.42
N ILE A 124 26.36 1.76 -11.65
CA ILE A 124 25.26 2.38 -12.38
C ILE A 124 24.31 1.26 -12.77
N THR A 125 23.08 1.33 -12.29
CA THR A 125 22.01 0.42 -12.71
C THR A 125 21.26 1.01 -13.89
N ASP A 126 21.08 0.22 -14.93
CA ASP A 126 20.41 0.62 -16.17
C ASP A 126 19.51 -0.52 -16.69
N LEU A 127 18.57 -0.20 -17.57
CA LEU A 127 17.64 -1.14 -18.19
C LEU A 127 18.21 -1.66 -19.51
N VAL A 128 18.68 -2.91 -19.52
CA VAL A 128 19.40 -3.50 -20.65
C VAL A 128 18.69 -4.71 -21.24
N PRO A 129 18.83 -5.00 -22.54
CA PRO A 129 18.34 -6.23 -23.13
C PRO A 129 19.09 -7.44 -22.58
N VAL A 130 18.36 -8.51 -22.26
CA VAL A 130 18.94 -9.77 -21.75
C VAL A 130 19.61 -10.57 -22.88
N GLY A 131 19.18 -10.38 -24.13
CA GLY A 131 19.71 -11.08 -25.31
C GLY A 131 19.14 -12.49 -25.54
N ILE A 132 18.14 -12.88 -24.75
CA ILE A 132 17.36 -14.13 -24.89
C ILE A 132 15.88 -13.81 -24.77
N ASP A 133 15.01 -14.70 -25.25
CA ASP A 133 13.57 -14.56 -25.03
C ASP A 133 13.21 -14.88 -23.58
N THR A 134 12.40 -14.04 -22.95
CA THR A 134 12.08 -14.14 -21.52
C THR A 134 10.58 -14.28 -21.33
N ASP A 135 10.17 -15.31 -20.60
CA ASP A 135 8.77 -15.50 -20.20
C ASP A 135 8.32 -14.39 -19.23
N ARG A 136 9.25 -13.97 -18.38
CA ARG A 136 8.99 -13.04 -17.29
C ARG A 136 10.28 -12.35 -16.85
N SER A 137 10.23 -11.02 -16.83
CA SER A 137 11.20 -10.17 -16.13
C SER A 137 10.44 -9.32 -15.13
N ARG A 138 10.77 -9.43 -13.84
CA ARG A 138 10.11 -8.70 -12.76
C ARG A 138 11.10 -8.16 -11.76
N PHE A 139 10.90 -6.90 -11.39
CA PHE A 139 11.64 -6.23 -10.33
C PHE A 139 10.71 -5.98 -9.15
N TYR A 140 11.05 -6.51 -7.99
CA TYR A 140 10.30 -6.41 -6.75
C TYR A 140 11.08 -5.56 -5.75
N GLN A 141 10.36 -4.78 -4.96
CA GLN A 141 10.94 -4.07 -3.83
C GLN A 141 10.08 -4.22 -2.59
N PHE A 142 10.76 -4.31 -1.46
CA PHE A 142 10.17 -4.28 -0.13
C PHE A 142 10.63 -3.03 0.61
N SER A 143 9.67 -2.27 1.12
CA SER A 143 9.93 -0.98 1.78
C SER A 143 9.12 -0.84 3.07
N LEU A 144 9.71 -0.19 4.06
CA LEU A 144 9.01 0.35 5.22
C LEU A 144 8.54 1.76 4.88
N VAL A 145 7.28 2.09 5.11
CA VAL A 145 6.70 3.39 4.70
C VAL A 145 5.95 4.02 5.87
N VAL A 146 6.20 5.30 6.10
CA VAL A 146 5.48 6.15 7.05
C VAL A 146 4.55 7.07 6.24
N PRO A 147 3.24 6.77 6.17
CA PRO A 147 2.26 7.68 5.58
C PRO A 147 2.01 8.87 6.51
N LEU A 148 1.79 10.04 5.93
CA LEU A 148 1.45 11.28 6.64
C LEU A 148 0.37 12.02 5.86
N HIS A 149 -0.86 12.06 6.38
CA HIS A 149 -2.01 12.66 5.70
C HIS A 149 -2.83 13.56 6.60
N ILE A 150 -3.36 14.63 6.02
CA ILE A 150 -4.52 15.32 6.55
C ILE A 150 -5.74 14.71 5.90
N GLU A 151 -6.62 14.14 6.71
CA GLU A 151 -7.89 13.57 6.28
C GLU A 151 -9.03 14.52 6.63
N ILE A 152 -9.91 14.74 5.64
CA ILE A 152 -11.10 15.57 5.73
C ILE A 152 -12.30 14.67 5.52
N GLY A 153 -13.23 14.66 6.48
CA GLY A 153 -14.52 13.99 6.32
C GLY A 153 -15.26 13.91 7.64
N ARG A 154 -16.53 14.30 7.69
CA ARG A 154 -17.32 14.25 8.92
C ARG A 154 -17.79 12.83 9.19
N ARG A 155 -17.57 12.36 10.42
CA ARG A 155 -18.24 11.17 10.94
C ARG A 155 -19.41 11.58 11.83
N ASP A 156 -20.45 10.76 11.84
CA ASP A 156 -21.61 11.01 12.67
C ASP A 156 -21.35 10.53 14.10
N LEU A 157 -21.49 11.41 15.08
CA LEU A 157 -21.43 11.03 16.48
C LEU A 157 -22.71 10.27 16.85
N LYS A 158 -22.60 8.98 17.20
CA LYS A 158 -23.73 8.17 17.66
C LYS A 158 -23.58 7.85 19.15
N THR A 159 -24.69 7.96 19.88
CA THR A 159 -24.79 7.53 21.28
C THR A 159 -25.16 6.04 21.29
N TYR A 160 -24.28 5.21 21.84
CA TYR A 160 -24.50 3.77 21.95
C TYR A 160 -25.19 3.42 23.29
N LYS A 161 -25.80 2.23 23.39
CA LYS A 161 -26.63 1.86 24.56
C LYS A 161 -25.91 1.91 25.92
N ASN A 162 -24.57 1.88 25.95
CA ASN A 162 -23.78 1.98 27.19
C ASN A 162 -23.59 3.44 27.68
N GLY A 163 -24.29 4.41 27.08
CA GLY A 163 -24.12 5.84 27.35
C GLY A 163 -22.93 6.47 26.59
N ILE A 164 -22.03 5.64 26.07
CA ILE A 164 -20.81 6.06 25.38
C ILE A 164 -21.15 6.71 24.04
N LYS A 165 -20.65 7.92 23.81
CA LYS A 165 -20.66 8.58 22.51
C LYS A 165 -19.40 8.22 21.72
N ARG A 166 -19.55 7.57 20.56
CA ARG A 166 -18.44 7.35 19.61
C ARG A 166 -18.84 7.81 18.20
N TYR A 167 -17.86 8.26 17.43
CA TYR A 167 -18.07 8.51 16.01
C TYR A 167 -18.32 7.17 15.32
N HIS A 168 -19.35 7.13 14.49
CA HIS A 168 -19.69 5.98 13.67
C HIS A 168 -19.03 6.14 12.31
N ASP A 169 -18.29 5.12 11.93
CA ASP A 169 -17.40 5.14 10.78
C ASP A 169 -18.10 4.72 9.48
N ASP A 170 -19.16 3.90 9.56
CA ASP A 170 -19.73 3.07 8.46
C ASP A 170 -20.25 3.80 7.20
N ASP A 171 -20.25 5.13 7.12
CA ASP A 171 -20.76 5.86 5.93
C ASP A 171 -20.02 7.18 5.61
N ALA A 172 -18.94 7.50 6.33
CA ALA A 172 -18.28 8.79 6.16
C ALA A 172 -17.45 8.82 4.87
N PHE A 173 -17.77 9.73 3.95
CA PHE A 173 -16.88 10.03 2.83
C PHE A 173 -15.68 10.85 3.33
N VAL A 174 -14.47 10.36 3.04
CA VAL A 174 -13.21 10.95 3.47
C VAL A 174 -12.31 11.24 2.27
N VAL A 175 -11.52 12.30 2.40
CA VAL A 175 -10.44 12.65 1.46
C VAL A 175 -9.18 12.87 2.26
N GLY A 176 -8.14 12.11 1.97
CA GLY A 176 -6.82 12.25 2.55
C GLY A 176 -5.84 12.87 1.57
N LEU A 177 -5.12 13.91 2.01
CA LEU A 177 -4.09 14.58 1.25
C LEU A 177 -2.81 14.62 2.07
N GLY A 178 -1.69 14.24 1.46
CA GLY A 178 -0.40 14.31 2.14
C GLY A 178 0.71 13.63 1.35
N GLY A 179 1.56 12.91 2.07
CA GLY A 179 2.72 12.26 1.49
C GLY A 179 3.14 11.03 2.26
N TYR A 180 4.31 10.52 1.92
CA TYR A 180 4.93 9.41 2.63
C TYR A 180 6.45 9.55 2.62
N LEU A 181 7.06 8.95 3.65
CA LEU A 181 8.49 8.68 3.70
C LEU A 181 8.69 7.17 3.69
N GLY A 182 9.62 6.67 2.90
CA GLY A 182 9.85 5.24 2.72
C GLY A 182 11.33 4.89 2.76
N TYR A 183 11.60 3.66 3.18
CA TYR A 183 12.93 3.07 3.18
C TYR A 183 12.86 1.67 2.56
N THR A 184 13.41 1.53 1.35
CA THR A 184 13.50 0.26 0.63
C THR A 184 14.64 -0.57 1.21
N THR A 185 14.28 -1.72 1.77
CA THR A 185 15.20 -2.65 2.42
C THR A 185 15.69 -3.74 1.46
N THR A 186 14.87 -4.09 0.47
CA THR A 186 15.21 -5.17 -0.47
C THR A 186 14.75 -4.84 -1.87
N SER A 187 15.60 -5.11 -2.84
CA SER A 187 15.30 -5.12 -4.28
C SER A 187 15.64 -6.48 -4.85
N THR A 188 14.71 -7.08 -5.59
CA THR A 188 14.89 -8.42 -6.15
C THR A 188 14.43 -8.42 -7.60
N GLN A 189 15.28 -8.90 -8.50
CA GLN A 189 14.93 -9.16 -9.88
C GLN A 189 14.75 -10.67 -10.12
N GLU A 190 13.60 -11.04 -10.66
CA GLU A 190 13.27 -12.39 -11.12
C GLU A 190 13.24 -12.39 -12.65
N LEU A 191 14.06 -13.24 -13.25
CA LEU A 191 14.08 -13.50 -14.68
C LEU A 191 13.72 -14.97 -14.93
N LYS A 192 12.71 -15.23 -15.76
CA LYS A 192 12.32 -16.56 -16.22
C LYS A 192 12.48 -16.66 -17.74
N PHE A 193 13.12 -17.72 -18.20
CA PHE A 193 13.34 -18.01 -19.62
C PHE A 193 13.45 -19.52 -19.86
N GLU A 194 13.31 -19.94 -21.11
CA GLU A 194 13.49 -21.34 -21.52
C GLU A 194 14.92 -21.57 -22.05
N ARG A 195 15.54 -22.69 -21.65
CA ARG A 195 16.82 -23.15 -22.19
C ARG A 195 16.76 -24.66 -22.41
N GLU A 196 16.91 -25.09 -23.66
CA GLU A 196 16.89 -26.52 -24.06
C GLU A 196 15.62 -27.26 -23.59
N GLY A 197 14.44 -26.67 -23.76
CA GLY A 197 13.18 -27.30 -23.33
C GLY A 197 12.93 -27.25 -21.81
N ARG A 198 13.74 -26.50 -21.05
CA ARG A 198 13.62 -26.39 -19.59
C ARG A 198 13.40 -24.95 -19.15
N ASP A 199 12.44 -24.77 -18.25
CA ASP A 199 12.21 -23.51 -17.54
C ASP A 199 13.35 -23.22 -16.57
N VAL A 200 14.03 -22.10 -16.76
CA VAL A 200 15.06 -21.58 -15.86
C VAL A 200 14.54 -20.31 -15.20
N THR A 201 14.75 -20.18 -13.89
CA THR A 201 14.48 -18.95 -13.15
C THR A 201 15.73 -18.49 -12.44
N THR A 202 16.13 -17.24 -12.68
CA THR A 202 17.25 -16.59 -12.04
C THR A 202 16.72 -15.45 -11.16
N THR A 203 17.19 -15.41 -9.92
CA THR A 203 16.83 -14.37 -8.95
C THR A 203 18.09 -13.66 -8.48
N VAL A 204 18.12 -12.34 -8.62
CA VAL A 204 19.19 -11.49 -8.12
C VAL A 204 18.61 -10.54 -7.08
N THR A 205 19.24 -10.40 -5.92
CA THR A 205 18.74 -9.59 -4.82
C THR A 205 19.80 -8.61 -4.34
N ASN A 206 19.41 -7.35 -4.16
CA ASN A 206 20.23 -6.24 -3.65
C ASN A 206 21.50 -5.96 -4.46
N ASP A 207 21.50 -6.28 -5.75
CA ASP A 207 22.59 -6.02 -6.69
C ASP A 207 22.27 -4.83 -7.61
N PHE A 208 21.60 -3.82 -7.06
CA PHE A 208 21.06 -2.67 -7.78
C PHE A 208 21.30 -1.39 -7.00
N GLU A 209 21.75 -0.35 -7.70
CA GLU A 209 21.91 1.00 -7.18
C GLU A 209 20.55 1.69 -7.18
N ILE A 210 19.89 1.63 -6.02
CA ILE A 210 18.56 2.20 -5.80
C ILE A 210 18.61 3.37 -4.82
N ASN A 211 17.64 4.27 -4.90
CA ASN A 211 17.39 5.21 -3.82
C ASN A 211 16.63 4.48 -2.70
N ASN A 212 17.35 4.02 -1.67
CA ASN A 212 16.73 3.34 -0.53
C ASN A 212 15.75 4.26 0.19
N PHE A 213 16.15 5.50 0.47
CA PHE A 213 15.23 6.50 1.00
C PHE A 213 14.38 7.06 -0.14
N ASN A 214 13.07 6.92 -0.02
CA ASN A 214 12.11 7.41 -0.99
C ASN A 214 11.03 8.25 -0.31
N TYR A 215 10.47 9.20 -1.04
CA TYR A 215 9.41 10.07 -0.53
C TYR A 215 8.49 10.46 -1.68
N GLY A 216 7.24 10.80 -1.35
CA GLY A 216 6.26 11.07 -2.37
C GLY A 216 4.99 11.73 -1.86
N LEU A 217 4.15 12.11 -2.81
CA LEU A 217 2.80 12.60 -2.57
C LEU A 217 1.82 11.44 -2.56
N SER A 218 0.77 11.59 -1.78
CA SER A 218 -0.23 10.54 -1.58
C SER A 218 -1.60 11.17 -1.34
N ILE A 219 -2.57 10.72 -2.12
CA ILE A 219 -3.98 11.10 -2.03
C ILE A 219 -4.84 9.85 -1.95
N TYR A 220 -5.92 9.93 -1.18
CA TYR A 220 -7.01 8.94 -1.25
C TYR A 220 -8.37 9.61 -1.06
N ALA A 221 -9.40 8.99 -1.60
CA ALA A 221 -10.77 9.40 -1.40
C ALA A 221 -11.73 8.20 -1.47
N GLY A 222 -12.79 8.22 -0.67
CA GLY A 222 -13.81 7.19 -0.69
C GLY A 222 -14.62 7.13 0.59
N TRP A 223 -15.38 6.06 0.76
CA TRP A 223 -16.07 5.78 2.01
C TRP A 223 -15.06 5.23 3.03
N TYR A 224 -15.29 5.45 4.32
CA TYR A 224 -14.31 5.19 5.37
C TYR A 224 -13.61 3.82 5.26
N ASP A 225 -14.35 2.75 4.97
CA ASP A 225 -13.83 1.38 4.83
C ASP A 225 -13.24 1.07 3.45
N PHE A 226 -13.63 1.81 2.40
CA PHE A 226 -13.26 1.55 1.02
C PHE A 226 -12.94 2.83 0.26
N GLN A 227 -11.68 2.94 -0.16
CA GLN A 227 -11.13 4.15 -0.75
C GLN A 227 -10.31 3.83 -1.99
N ILE A 228 -10.22 4.80 -2.89
CA ILE A 228 -9.28 4.78 -4.00
C ILE A 228 -8.10 5.65 -3.61
N PHE A 229 -6.89 5.19 -3.92
CA PHE A 229 -5.67 5.95 -3.66
C PHE A 229 -4.85 6.16 -4.94
N ALA A 230 -4.06 7.22 -4.93
CA ALA A 230 -2.98 7.45 -5.88
C ALA A 230 -1.74 7.99 -5.15
N ARG A 231 -0.56 7.59 -5.61
CA ARG A 231 0.74 7.95 -5.03
C ARG A 231 1.72 8.26 -6.15
N TYR A 232 2.52 9.29 -5.94
CA TYR A 232 3.58 9.70 -6.86
C TYR A 232 4.88 9.90 -6.09
N GLY A 233 5.91 9.14 -6.45
CA GLY A 233 7.26 9.29 -5.92
C GLY A 233 7.89 10.57 -6.45
N LEU A 234 8.57 11.31 -5.59
CA LEU A 234 9.24 12.56 -5.96
C LEU A 234 10.73 12.36 -6.26
N ASN A 235 11.29 11.21 -5.90
CA ASN A 235 12.66 10.83 -6.19
C ASN A 235 12.71 9.66 -7.18
N ASP A 236 13.82 9.57 -7.91
CA ASP A 236 14.07 8.47 -8.83
C ASP A 236 14.19 7.13 -8.12
N ILE A 237 13.79 6.05 -8.79
CA ILE A 237 13.85 4.68 -8.27
C ILE A 237 15.31 4.23 -8.15
N LEU A 238 16.07 4.46 -9.23
CA LEU A 238 17.47 4.13 -9.33
C LEU A 238 18.33 5.32 -8.91
N LYS A 239 19.47 5.03 -8.30
CA LYS A 239 20.41 6.04 -7.83
C LYS A 239 21.46 6.28 -8.92
N ASP A 240 21.72 7.55 -9.22
CA ASP A 240 22.76 7.98 -10.17
C ASP A 240 22.66 7.28 -11.56
N SER A 241 21.44 6.91 -11.96
CA SER A 241 21.16 6.19 -13.20
C SER A 241 20.89 7.15 -14.36
N PRO A 242 21.22 6.77 -15.61
CA PRO A 242 20.74 7.50 -16.79
C PRO A 242 19.21 7.44 -16.94
N ILE A 243 18.53 6.51 -16.26
CA ILE A 243 17.08 6.39 -16.23
C ILE A 243 16.52 7.08 -14.99
N GLN A 244 15.88 8.22 -15.20
CA GLN A 244 15.18 9.04 -14.22
C GLN A 244 13.69 8.72 -14.27
N GLN A 245 13.31 7.69 -13.52
CA GLN A 245 11.93 7.27 -13.39
C GLN A 245 11.48 7.28 -11.94
N GLN A 246 10.28 7.76 -11.69
CA GLN A 246 9.65 7.80 -10.37
C GLN A 246 8.45 6.86 -10.31
N TYR A 247 8.16 6.31 -9.13
CA TYR A 247 7.00 5.44 -8.96
C TYR A 247 5.68 6.21 -9.08
N PHE A 248 4.73 5.63 -9.79
CA PHE A 248 3.34 6.01 -9.76
C PHE A 248 2.48 4.78 -9.44
N SER A 249 1.71 4.85 -8.36
CA SER A 249 0.86 3.74 -7.94
C SER A 249 -0.55 4.22 -7.68
N PHE A 250 -1.54 3.39 -8.02
CA PHE A 250 -2.94 3.68 -7.75
C PHE A 250 -3.72 2.39 -7.56
N GLY A 251 -4.84 2.45 -6.84
CA GLY A 251 -5.66 1.28 -6.59
C GLY A 251 -6.64 1.50 -5.46
N PHE A 252 -6.88 0.42 -4.72
CA PHE A 252 -7.86 0.37 -3.65
C PHE A 252 -7.20 0.27 -2.28
N ARG A 253 -7.77 0.96 -1.31
CA ARG A 253 -7.34 1.03 0.07
C ARG A 253 -8.52 0.67 0.98
N PHE A 254 -8.24 -0.12 2.01
CA PHE A 254 -9.21 -0.61 2.97
C PHE A 254 -8.72 -0.29 4.38
N ARG A 255 -9.65 0.00 5.28
CA ARG A 255 -9.43 0.37 6.68
C ARG A 255 -10.21 -0.56 7.59
#